data_AF-A0A9P0Z6A2-F1
#
_entry.id   AF-A0A9P0Z6A2-F1
#
_cell.length_a   1.000
_cell.length_b   1.000
_cell.length_c   1.000
_cell.angle_alpha   90.00
_cell.angle_beta   90.00
_cell.angle_gamma   90.00
#
_symmetry.space_group_name_H-M   'P 1'
#
loop_
_entity.id
_entity.type
_entity.pdbx_description
1 polymer ?
#
loop_
_entity_poly.entity_id
_entity_poly.type
_entity_poly.pdbx_seq_one_letter_code
_entity_poly.pdbx_strand_id
1 'polypeptide(L)'
;MAAEEIEQHPQDGECYGVLLYYKYAIFTDLEQLLNFYRSNCASLSLVGRVRLSTHGVNVTVGGKLSALEEHISAVKLNDFFEGTDFKLASCHEPLNDRVAKECGFTSLSIRIVEELVTLSSFPLPKSLDVSNAGAHLSAVEFHSVLCDAGNPKEKRKNRTLLLDARNLYETRIGKFSTPNVETLDPEIRQYSDLPSWIDNNAEKLKGKNILMYCTGGIRCEMASAYIKTKGAGFEHVFQLYGGIQRYLEQYPDGGFFRGKNFVFDHRVSVGSSDSKVLGTCLLCNSSFDDYSSRNRCNFCRMLVLICKNCQNPKSMYACELCQKNGKAVYSVLDMKAVEISEAVKPEAFSTLTSTECLPIVVQQNGTKMPRRLRILCLHGFRQNASGFKGRSASLAKKLKNIAELIFVDAPHVLPFIYQLPSPDHKHNLTSSFLSNNDTPPPISGCNRKFAWLVANDYIPDNNSDWKTSDCKFDYLQYEKQTEGLDKSLSYLKTKFSEEGPFDGILGFSQGAAMAALLCANKDKLKGEVDFRFAILCSGFAVNKDGDCQQGSINCPSLHIFGNEKGCDRQIENQASKQLASMFDEGCSVVIEHDFGHIIPTRSPFIDQIKDFLHCFL
;
A
#
# COMPACT_ATOMS: atom_id res chain seq x y z
N MET A 1 -11.73 50.18 19.41
CA MET A 1 -12.06 49.57 18.10
C MET A 1 -10.95 48.59 17.79
N ALA A 2 -11.09 47.36 18.29
CA ALA A 2 -10.23 46.24 17.91
C ALA A 2 -10.99 45.49 16.81
N ALA A 3 -10.36 45.32 15.65
CA ALA A 3 -10.89 44.52 14.57
C ALA A 3 -10.54 43.05 14.86
N GLU A 4 -11.57 42.23 15.03
CA GLU A 4 -11.45 40.77 15.12
C GLU A 4 -11.03 40.22 13.76
N GLU A 5 -9.88 39.54 13.72
CA GLU A 5 -9.50 38.67 12.61
C GLU A 5 -10.41 37.44 12.63
N ILE A 6 -11.26 37.34 11.61
CA ILE A 6 -12.12 36.18 11.37
C ILE A 6 -11.22 35.04 10.88
N GLU A 7 -11.01 34.03 11.74
CA GLU A 7 -10.50 32.72 11.34
C GLU A 7 -11.44 32.11 10.28
N GLN A 8 -10.96 32.06 9.04
CA GLN A 8 -11.61 31.31 7.98
C GLN A 8 -11.37 29.81 8.21
N HIS A 9 -12.37 29.12 8.74
CA HIS A 9 -12.45 27.65 8.64
C HIS A 9 -12.52 27.24 7.16
N PRO A 10 -11.71 26.28 6.68
CA PRO A 10 -11.80 25.84 5.29
C PRO A 10 -13.12 25.10 5.04
N GLN A 11 -13.88 25.62 4.08
CA GLN A 11 -15.00 24.96 3.43
C GLN A 11 -14.51 23.95 2.38
N ASP A 12 -15.28 22.88 2.19
CA ASP A 12 -15.20 21.81 1.19
C ASP A 12 -14.07 20.73 1.27
N GLY A 13 -14.52 19.47 1.18
CA GLY A 13 -13.74 18.24 1.35
C GLY A 13 -12.82 17.88 0.18
N GLU A 14 -11.82 18.72 -0.10
CA GLU A 14 -10.84 18.46 -1.16
C GLU A 14 -9.85 17.35 -0.81
N CYS A 15 -9.73 16.35 -1.71
CA CYS A 15 -8.80 15.25 -1.53
C CYS A 15 -7.39 15.61 -2.02
N TYR A 16 -6.40 15.38 -1.16
CA TYR A 16 -4.98 15.58 -1.45
C TYR A 16 -4.31 14.28 -1.90
N GLY A 17 -3.24 14.43 -2.66
CA GLY A 17 -2.42 13.31 -3.11
C GLY A 17 -0.94 13.64 -3.22
N VAL A 18 -0.20 12.59 -3.55
CA VAL A 18 1.19 12.63 -3.95
C VAL A 18 1.33 11.91 -5.28
N LEU A 19 2.04 12.55 -6.20
CA LEU A 19 2.41 12.02 -7.49
C LEU A 19 3.92 11.80 -7.53
N LEU A 20 4.32 10.58 -7.89
CA LEU A 20 5.69 10.19 -8.14
C LEU A 20 5.83 9.69 -9.58
N TYR A 21 6.81 10.20 -10.31
CA TYR A 21 7.23 9.62 -11.58
C TYR A 21 8.66 10.02 -11.92
N TYR A 22 9.26 9.28 -12.85
CA TYR A 22 10.53 9.63 -13.45
C TYR A 22 10.53 9.21 -14.91
N LYS A 23 11.36 9.87 -15.71
CA LYS A 23 11.59 9.51 -17.10
C LYS A 23 13.05 9.78 -17.42
N TYR A 24 13.76 8.74 -17.84
CA TYR A 24 15.05 8.91 -18.49
C TYR A 24 14.81 9.16 -19.98
N ALA A 25 15.28 10.30 -20.46
CA ALA A 25 15.24 10.72 -21.86
C ALA A 25 16.29 11.81 -22.05
N ILE A 26 16.87 11.90 -23.24
CA ILE A 26 17.87 12.93 -23.54
C ILE A 26 17.13 14.25 -23.81
N PHE A 27 17.35 15.24 -22.95
CA PHE A 27 16.81 16.58 -23.08
C PHE A 27 17.93 17.56 -23.46
N THR A 28 17.77 18.24 -24.58
CA THR A 28 18.74 19.26 -25.07
C THR A 28 18.46 20.65 -24.51
N ASP A 29 17.19 20.99 -24.25
CA ASP A 29 16.78 22.29 -23.73
C ASP A 29 16.20 22.16 -22.30
N LEU A 30 17.09 22.31 -21.31
CA LEU A 30 16.70 22.27 -19.89
C LEU A 30 15.96 23.53 -19.44
N GLU A 31 16.16 24.67 -20.10
CA GLU A 31 15.49 25.92 -19.75
C GLU A 31 14.00 25.84 -20.09
N GLN A 32 13.66 25.31 -21.26
CA GLN A 32 12.27 25.06 -21.63
C GLN A 32 11.59 24.12 -20.63
N LEU A 33 12.26 23.04 -20.25
CA LEU A 33 11.73 22.06 -19.29
C LEU A 33 11.57 22.67 -17.89
N LEU A 34 12.54 23.46 -17.45
CA LEU A 34 12.50 24.20 -16.18
C LEU A 34 11.32 25.17 -16.15
N ASN A 35 11.12 25.94 -17.22
CA ASN A 35 10.02 26.88 -17.35
C ASN A 35 8.66 26.17 -17.38
N PHE A 36 8.55 25.04 -18.09
CA PHE A 36 7.34 24.20 -18.05
C PHE A 36 6.99 23.79 -16.62
N TYR A 37 7.94 23.20 -15.88
CA TYR A 37 7.68 22.76 -14.50
C TYR A 37 7.39 23.91 -13.54
N ARG A 38 8.10 25.05 -13.69
CA ARG A 38 7.85 26.24 -12.86
C ARG A 38 6.43 26.75 -13.07
N SER A 39 6.05 27.01 -14.32
CA SER A 39 4.73 27.57 -14.65
C SER A 39 3.61 26.60 -14.29
N ASN A 40 3.71 25.34 -14.73
CA ASN A 40 2.67 24.34 -14.53
C ASN A 40 2.45 23.99 -13.05
N CYS A 41 3.51 23.74 -12.29
CA CYS A 41 3.36 23.45 -10.87
C CYS A 41 2.90 24.67 -10.07
N ALA A 42 3.34 25.89 -10.43
CA ALA A 42 2.89 27.10 -9.75
C ALA A 42 1.41 27.40 -10.01
N SER A 43 0.94 27.31 -11.25
CA SER A 43 -0.48 27.54 -11.58
C SER A 43 -1.40 26.54 -10.89
N LEU A 44 -0.92 25.31 -10.68
CA LEU A 44 -1.64 24.23 -10.02
C LEU A 44 -1.44 24.20 -8.49
N SER A 45 -0.71 25.18 -7.93
CA SER A 45 -0.38 25.24 -6.49
C SER A 45 0.26 23.94 -5.96
N LEU A 46 1.06 23.26 -6.79
CA LEU A 46 1.75 22.03 -6.42
C LEU A 46 3.04 22.34 -5.66
N VAL A 47 3.28 21.55 -4.62
CA VAL A 47 4.48 21.58 -3.77
C VAL A 47 5.24 20.28 -3.92
N GLY A 48 6.52 20.24 -3.52
CA GLY A 48 7.33 19.03 -3.67
C GLY A 48 8.66 19.30 -4.35
N ARG A 49 9.17 18.28 -5.04
CA ARG A 49 10.51 18.27 -5.63
C ARG A 49 10.47 17.83 -7.09
N VAL A 50 11.13 18.59 -7.93
CA VAL A 50 11.38 18.28 -9.34
C VAL A 50 12.89 18.35 -9.56
N ARG A 51 13.48 17.27 -10.07
CA ARG A 51 14.88 17.23 -10.48
C ARG A 51 14.95 17.06 -11.98
N LEU A 52 15.68 17.96 -12.63
CA LEU A 52 15.86 17.98 -14.08
C LEU A 52 17.32 17.73 -14.39
N SER A 53 17.59 16.90 -15.38
CA SER A 53 18.93 16.63 -15.90
C SER A 53 18.83 16.54 -17.42
N THR A 54 19.95 16.73 -18.13
CA THR A 54 20.04 16.41 -19.56
C THR A 54 19.67 14.97 -19.87
N HIS A 55 19.65 14.09 -18.86
CA HIS A 55 19.29 12.68 -18.98
C HIS A 55 17.90 12.33 -18.47
N GLY A 56 17.09 13.31 -18.03
CA GLY A 56 15.70 13.03 -17.70
C GLY A 56 15.07 13.95 -16.64
N VAL A 57 14.01 13.44 -16.02
CA VAL A 57 13.35 14.06 -14.86
C VAL A 57 13.04 13.05 -13.75
N ASN A 58 13.00 13.54 -12.52
CA ASN A 58 12.51 12.82 -11.36
C ASN A 58 11.63 13.76 -10.53
N VAL A 59 10.35 13.39 -10.39
CA VAL A 59 9.30 14.28 -9.88
C VAL A 59 8.59 13.61 -8.72
N THR A 60 8.45 14.35 -7.63
CA THR A 60 7.65 14.01 -6.46
C THR A 60 6.90 15.26 -6.03
N VAL A 61 5.65 15.41 -6.44
CA VAL A 61 4.82 16.59 -6.15
C VAL A 61 3.54 16.18 -5.43
N GLY A 62 2.98 17.10 -4.68
CA GLY A 62 1.75 16.91 -3.94
C GLY A 62 0.92 18.17 -3.94
N GLY A 63 -0.36 18.00 -3.66
CA GLY A 63 -1.38 19.02 -3.76
C GLY A 63 -2.74 18.37 -3.89
N LYS A 64 -3.71 19.13 -4.38
CA LYS A 64 -5.05 18.62 -4.67
C LYS A 64 -4.98 17.51 -5.73
N LEU A 65 -5.78 16.46 -5.59
CA LEU A 65 -5.80 15.36 -6.56
C LEU A 65 -6.13 15.83 -7.97
N SER A 66 -7.12 16.71 -8.13
CA SER A 66 -7.46 17.32 -9.43
C SER A 66 -6.27 18.04 -10.06
N ALA A 67 -5.56 18.86 -9.28
CA ALA A 67 -4.35 19.56 -9.72
C ALA A 67 -3.23 18.59 -10.14
N LEU A 68 -3.09 17.45 -9.44
CA LEU A 68 -2.13 16.41 -9.84
C LEU A 68 -2.55 15.71 -11.15
N GLU A 69 -3.83 15.50 -11.39
CA GLU A 69 -4.35 14.93 -12.64
C GLU A 69 -4.21 15.90 -13.82
N GLU A 70 -4.46 17.19 -13.60
CA GLU A 70 -4.17 18.26 -14.56
C GLU A 70 -2.68 18.31 -14.89
N HIS A 71 -1.81 18.21 -13.88
CA HIS A 71 -0.36 18.13 -14.09
C HIS A 71 0.03 16.91 -14.94
N ILE A 72 -0.50 15.72 -14.65
CA ILE A 72 -0.25 14.51 -15.46
C ILE A 72 -0.68 14.74 -16.91
N SER A 73 -1.84 15.34 -17.11
CA SER A 73 -2.38 15.61 -18.45
C SER A 73 -1.46 16.57 -19.23
N ALA A 74 -1.01 17.65 -18.59
CA ALA A 74 -0.07 18.60 -19.17
C ALA A 74 1.29 17.95 -19.52
N VAL A 75 1.81 17.06 -18.66
CA VAL A 75 3.07 16.33 -18.91
C VAL A 75 2.91 15.37 -20.10
N LYS A 76 1.77 14.68 -20.20
CA LYS A 76 1.49 13.72 -21.29
C LYS A 76 1.35 14.34 -22.68
N LEU A 77 1.10 15.65 -22.78
CA LEU A 77 1.06 16.36 -24.06
C LEU A 77 2.44 16.47 -24.73
N ASN A 78 3.51 16.17 -23.99
CA ASN A 78 4.85 16.19 -24.51
C ASN A 78 5.35 14.75 -24.74
N ASP A 79 5.68 14.43 -25.99
CA ASP A 79 6.11 13.11 -26.46
C ASP A 79 7.31 12.55 -25.69
N PHE A 80 8.17 13.41 -25.12
CA PHE A 80 9.28 12.97 -24.26
C PHE A 80 8.82 12.17 -23.04
N PHE A 81 7.56 12.34 -22.62
CA PHE A 81 6.96 11.64 -21.49
C PHE A 81 6.09 10.46 -21.89
N GLU A 82 6.09 10.04 -23.15
CA GLU A 82 5.37 8.84 -23.59
C GLU A 82 5.81 7.61 -22.77
N GLY A 83 4.82 6.79 -22.37
CA GLY A 83 5.05 5.59 -21.56
C GLY A 83 5.52 5.85 -20.12
N THR A 84 5.46 7.10 -19.63
CA THR A 84 5.84 7.41 -18.24
C THR A 84 4.90 6.75 -17.23
N ASP A 85 5.48 6.08 -16.23
CA ASP A 85 4.75 5.42 -15.16
C ASP A 85 4.40 6.39 -14.02
N PHE A 86 3.24 7.04 -14.12
CA PHE A 86 2.71 7.96 -13.11
C PHE A 86 2.10 7.22 -11.92
N LYS A 87 2.72 7.36 -10.75
CA LYS A 87 2.27 6.77 -9.48
C LYS A 87 1.55 7.83 -8.66
N LEU A 88 0.24 7.94 -8.87
CA LEU A 88 -0.64 8.83 -8.11
C LEU A 88 -1.23 8.08 -6.92
N ALA A 89 -1.18 8.68 -5.74
CA ALA A 89 -1.78 8.11 -4.56
C ALA A 89 -2.42 9.19 -3.69
N SER A 90 -3.61 8.90 -3.17
CA SER A 90 -4.27 9.78 -2.20
C SER A 90 -3.52 9.78 -0.86
N CYS A 91 -3.51 10.93 -0.20
CA CYS A 91 -2.92 11.09 1.13
C CYS A 91 -3.76 12.03 2.01
N HIS A 92 -3.38 12.17 3.27
CA HIS A 92 -3.86 13.27 4.10
C HIS A 92 -2.96 14.48 3.89
N GLU A 93 -3.41 15.65 4.35
CA GLU A 93 -2.51 16.75 4.65
C GLU A 93 -1.41 16.32 5.65
N PRO A 94 -0.25 17.00 5.63
CA PRO A 94 0.83 16.72 6.55
C PRO A 94 0.34 16.84 8.01
N LEU A 95 0.71 15.87 8.86
CA LEU A 95 0.36 15.86 10.29
C LEU A 95 0.78 17.13 11.05
N ASN A 96 1.82 17.82 10.57
CA ASN A 96 2.28 19.12 11.06
C ASN A 96 3.29 19.74 10.06
N ASP A 97 3.58 21.03 10.26
CA ASP A 97 4.54 21.80 9.45
C ASP A 97 5.93 21.20 9.38
N ARG A 98 6.38 20.52 10.45
CA ARG A 98 7.68 19.87 10.47
C ARG A 98 7.72 18.68 9.49
N VAL A 99 6.67 17.85 9.47
CA VAL A 99 6.54 16.75 8.50
C VAL A 99 6.43 17.31 7.08
N ALA A 100 5.65 18.37 6.88
CA ALA A 100 5.54 19.03 5.58
C ALA A 100 6.92 19.51 5.08
N LYS A 101 7.68 20.18 5.95
CA LYS A 101 9.00 20.74 5.64
C LYS A 101 10.03 19.66 5.37
N GLU A 102 10.08 18.61 6.19
CA GLU A 102 11.03 17.50 6.01
C GLU A 102 10.74 16.65 4.75
N CYS A 103 9.47 16.53 4.34
CA CYS A 103 9.12 15.84 3.11
C CYS A 103 9.40 16.69 1.86
N GLY A 104 9.61 18.01 2.04
CA GLY A 104 9.83 18.96 0.95
C GLY A 104 8.54 19.38 0.24
N PHE A 105 7.40 19.31 0.93
CA PHE A 105 6.07 19.67 0.41
C PHE A 105 5.52 20.93 1.11
N THR A 106 6.37 21.72 1.77
CA THR A 106 6.01 23.09 2.18
C THR A 106 6.19 24.11 1.07
N SER A 107 6.96 23.75 0.04
CA SER A 107 7.24 24.60 -1.11
C SER A 107 7.63 23.73 -2.29
N LEU A 108 7.56 24.30 -3.48
CA LEU A 108 8.06 23.68 -4.69
C LEU A 108 9.57 23.92 -4.82
N SER A 109 10.36 22.85 -4.96
CA SER A 109 11.78 22.90 -5.26
C SER A 109 12.06 22.25 -6.60
N ILE A 110 12.35 23.07 -7.61
CA ILE A 110 12.80 22.61 -8.92
C ILE A 110 14.30 22.87 -9.03
N ARG A 111 15.08 21.82 -9.31
CA ARG A 111 16.54 21.91 -9.41
C ARG A 111 17.05 21.22 -10.67
N ILE A 112 17.91 21.90 -11.40
CA ILE A 112 18.77 21.25 -12.38
C ILE A 112 19.86 20.51 -11.61
N VAL A 113 20.07 19.24 -11.93
CA VAL A 113 21.02 18.33 -11.31
C VAL A 113 21.79 17.60 -12.39
N GLU A 114 23.01 17.20 -12.08
CA GLU A 114 23.81 16.35 -12.95
C GLU A 114 23.15 14.97 -13.09
N GLU A 115 22.83 14.33 -11.96
CA GLU A 115 22.15 13.04 -11.90
C GLU A 115 20.80 13.15 -11.20
N LEU A 116 19.75 12.53 -11.77
CA LEU A 116 18.41 12.49 -11.17
C LEU A 116 18.42 11.86 -9.77
N VAL A 117 19.27 10.84 -9.60
CA VAL A 117 19.61 10.21 -8.33
C VAL A 117 21.10 9.93 -8.34
N THR A 118 21.82 10.55 -7.40
CA THR A 118 23.28 10.50 -7.32
C THR A 118 23.79 9.07 -7.07
N LEU A 119 24.32 8.42 -8.10
CA LEU A 119 24.84 7.05 -8.06
C LEU A 119 26.21 6.97 -7.39
N SER A 120 27.04 8.00 -7.52
CA SER A 120 28.40 8.01 -6.95
C SER A 120 28.74 9.39 -6.40
N SER A 121 29.50 9.41 -5.30
CA SER A 121 30.05 10.66 -4.75
C SER A 121 31.25 11.18 -5.55
N PHE A 122 31.79 10.36 -6.44
CA PHE A 122 32.90 10.69 -7.34
C PHE A 122 32.51 10.40 -8.79
N PRO A 123 32.98 11.22 -9.77
CA PRO A 123 32.72 10.96 -11.17
C PRO A 123 33.17 9.55 -11.56
N LEU A 124 32.27 8.80 -12.20
CA LEU A 124 32.63 7.48 -12.73
C LEU A 124 33.61 7.66 -13.90
N PRO A 125 34.61 6.78 -14.07
CA PRO A 125 35.58 6.88 -15.17
C PRO A 125 34.95 6.83 -16.57
N LYS A 126 33.76 6.24 -16.68
CA LYS A 126 32.97 6.15 -17.90
C LYS A 126 31.55 6.62 -17.59
N SER A 127 30.99 7.47 -18.46
CA SER A 127 29.59 7.85 -18.38
C SER A 127 28.72 6.60 -18.51
N LEU A 128 27.75 6.49 -17.60
CA LEU A 128 26.86 5.34 -17.57
C LEU A 128 25.64 5.63 -18.43
N ASP A 129 25.37 4.76 -19.40
CA ASP A 129 24.19 4.87 -20.24
C ASP A 129 23.05 4.01 -19.66
N VAL A 130 21.91 4.66 -19.41
CA VAL A 130 20.69 4.01 -18.93
C VAL A 130 20.14 2.98 -19.92
N SER A 131 20.47 3.10 -21.22
CA SER A 131 20.11 2.08 -22.23
C SER A 131 20.72 0.70 -21.91
N ASN A 132 21.81 0.68 -21.14
CA ASN A 132 22.45 -0.53 -20.67
C ASN A 132 21.87 -1.07 -19.35
N ALA A 133 20.77 -0.52 -18.84
CA ALA A 133 20.10 -1.02 -17.63
C ALA A 133 19.72 -2.51 -17.74
N GLY A 134 19.42 -3.09 -16.57
CA GLY A 134 18.90 -4.44 -16.46
C GLY A 134 17.50 -4.55 -17.09
N ALA A 135 17.14 -5.75 -17.52
CA ALA A 135 15.83 -5.97 -18.11
C ALA A 135 14.71 -5.71 -17.08
N HIS A 136 13.72 -4.92 -17.46
CA HIS A 136 12.55 -4.66 -16.62
C HIS A 136 11.65 -5.89 -16.56
N LEU A 137 11.31 -6.30 -15.35
CA LEU A 137 10.29 -7.31 -15.08
C LEU A 137 9.08 -6.62 -14.46
N SER A 138 7.89 -6.87 -15.00
CA SER A 138 6.64 -6.51 -14.33
C SER A 138 6.55 -7.16 -12.95
N ALA A 139 5.64 -6.67 -12.10
CA ALA A 139 5.42 -7.25 -10.77
C ALA A 139 5.14 -8.76 -10.83
N VAL A 140 4.39 -9.20 -11.84
CA VAL A 140 4.03 -10.62 -12.05
C VAL A 140 5.24 -11.44 -12.49
N GLU A 141 6.00 -10.97 -13.48
CA GLU A 141 7.22 -11.65 -13.94
C GLU A 141 8.25 -11.76 -12.81
N PHE A 142 8.46 -10.66 -12.07
CA PHE A 142 9.36 -10.64 -10.93
C PHE A 142 8.95 -11.63 -9.83
N HIS A 143 7.64 -11.72 -9.55
CA HIS A 143 7.10 -12.70 -8.60
C HIS A 143 7.32 -14.13 -9.10
N SER A 144 7.06 -14.41 -10.38
CA SER A 144 7.25 -15.74 -10.98
C SER A 144 8.70 -16.18 -10.88
N VAL A 145 9.65 -15.33 -11.27
CA VAL A 145 11.09 -15.64 -11.20
C VAL A 145 11.51 -16.00 -9.76
N LEU A 146 10.92 -15.35 -8.76
CA LEU A 146 11.15 -15.63 -7.35
C LEU A 146 10.50 -16.93 -6.86
N CYS A 147 9.27 -17.24 -7.29
CA CYS A 147 8.61 -18.52 -7.01
C CYS A 147 9.47 -19.68 -7.49
N ASP A 148 9.86 -19.62 -8.76
CA ASP A 148 10.66 -20.65 -9.40
C ASP A 148 12.03 -20.78 -8.72
N ALA A 149 12.72 -19.66 -8.51
CA ALA A 149 14.01 -19.66 -7.84
C ALA A 149 13.96 -20.19 -6.39
N GLY A 150 12.80 -20.08 -5.73
CA GLY A 150 12.58 -20.62 -4.40
C GLY A 150 12.33 -22.13 -4.36
N ASN A 151 12.07 -22.77 -5.51
CA ASN A 151 11.79 -24.19 -5.59
C ASN A 151 13.08 -25.01 -5.48
N PRO A 152 13.27 -25.81 -4.40
CA PRO A 152 14.49 -26.59 -4.21
C PRO A 152 14.71 -27.70 -5.25
N LYS A 153 13.69 -28.04 -6.05
CA LYS A 153 13.78 -29.04 -7.12
C LYS A 153 14.31 -28.46 -8.44
N GLU A 154 14.38 -27.14 -8.57
CA GLU A 154 14.75 -26.50 -9.83
C GLU A 154 16.27 -26.34 -9.96
N LYS A 155 16.87 -27.08 -10.90
CA LYS A 155 18.31 -26.99 -11.21
C LYS A 155 18.55 -25.88 -12.23
N ARG A 156 18.56 -24.62 -11.79
CA ARG A 156 18.97 -23.50 -12.65
C ARG A 156 20.48 -23.49 -12.84
N LYS A 157 20.92 -23.15 -14.06
CA LYS A 157 22.33 -22.97 -14.40
C LYS A 157 22.98 -21.86 -13.57
N ASN A 158 22.22 -20.78 -13.32
CA ASN A 158 22.62 -19.65 -12.50
C ASN A 158 21.69 -19.51 -11.29
N ARG A 159 22.27 -19.30 -10.10
CA ARG A 159 21.48 -19.03 -8.89
C ARG A 159 20.88 -17.64 -8.96
N THR A 160 19.61 -17.51 -8.59
CA THR A 160 18.94 -16.20 -8.46
C THR A 160 19.25 -15.56 -7.11
N LEU A 161 19.50 -14.25 -7.11
CA LEU A 161 19.65 -13.43 -5.91
C LEU A 161 18.80 -12.17 -6.02
N LEU A 162 18.38 -11.66 -4.88
CA LEU A 162 17.76 -10.35 -4.74
C LEU A 162 18.79 -9.34 -4.25
N LEU A 163 18.77 -8.12 -4.79
CA LEU A 163 19.61 -7.01 -4.35
C LEU A 163 18.72 -5.80 -4.01
N ASP A 164 18.68 -5.44 -2.73
CA ASP A 164 17.97 -4.25 -2.27
C ASP A 164 18.80 -3.00 -2.58
N ALA A 165 18.39 -2.21 -3.56
CA ALA A 165 19.11 -0.98 -3.95
C ALA A 165 18.74 0.22 -3.06
N ARG A 166 18.12 -0.01 -1.89
CA ARG A 166 17.65 1.04 -0.99
C ARG A 166 18.61 1.31 0.16
N ASN A 167 18.38 2.42 0.84
CA ASN A 167 19.11 2.73 2.06
C ASN A 167 18.64 1.84 3.20
N LEU A 168 19.52 1.61 4.18
CA LEU A 168 19.27 0.73 5.31
C LEU A 168 17.99 1.08 6.08
N TYR A 169 17.70 2.37 6.26
CA TYR A 169 16.48 2.77 6.97
C TYR A 169 15.19 2.35 6.25
N GLU A 170 15.22 2.18 4.93
CA GLU A 170 14.11 1.70 4.12
C GLU A 170 13.97 0.18 4.25
N THR A 171 15.10 -0.54 4.21
CA THR A 171 15.16 -2.01 4.33
C THR A 171 14.73 -2.50 5.71
N ARG A 172 15.02 -1.75 6.78
CA ARG A 172 14.64 -2.10 8.17
C ARG A 172 13.14 -2.34 8.37
N ILE A 173 12.30 -1.59 7.67
CA ILE A 173 10.85 -1.63 7.89
C ILE A 173 10.12 -2.54 6.90
N GLY A 174 10.76 -2.90 5.79
CA GLY A 174 10.21 -3.86 4.85
C GLY A 174 11.21 -4.23 3.77
N LYS A 175 11.18 -5.48 3.33
CA LYS A 175 12.09 -6.03 2.31
C LYS A 175 11.48 -7.28 1.66
N PHE A 176 12.02 -7.67 0.50
CA PHE A 176 11.67 -8.97 -0.07
C PHE A 176 12.26 -10.11 0.78
N SER A 177 11.48 -11.17 0.94
CA SER A 177 11.86 -12.38 1.64
C SER A 177 11.19 -13.58 0.96
N THR A 178 12.03 -14.45 0.44
CA THR A 178 11.66 -15.62 -0.35
C THR A 178 12.40 -16.83 0.19
N PRO A 179 11.75 -18.00 0.32
CA PRO A 179 12.45 -19.23 0.64
C PRO A 179 13.54 -19.52 -0.41
N ASN A 180 14.71 -19.98 0.03
CA ASN A 180 15.83 -20.43 -0.81
C ASN A 180 16.48 -19.41 -1.76
N VAL A 181 15.97 -18.18 -1.85
CA VAL A 181 16.59 -17.09 -2.61
C VAL A 181 17.25 -16.11 -1.65
N GLU A 182 18.54 -15.91 -1.84
CA GLU A 182 19.33 -14.99 -1.02
C GLU A 182 18.93 -13.54 -1.35
N THR A 183 18.62 -12.74 -0.33
CA THR A 183 18.42 -11.30 -0.46
C THR A 183 19.62 -10.58 0.14
N LEU A 184 20.38 -9.92 -0.71
CA LEU A 184 21.52 -9.09 -0.33
C LEU A 184 21.02 -7.71 0.08
N ASP A 185 21.30 -7.35 1.33
CA ASP A 185 21.11 -6.01 1.89
C ASP A 185 22.48 -5.31 1.95
N PRO A 186 22.72 -4.29 1.13
CA PRO A 186 23.98 -3.55 1.14
C PRO A 186 24.27 -2.79 2.44
N GLU A 187 23.26 -2.60 3.31
CA GLU A 187 23.34 -1.78 4.51
C GLU A 187 23.86 -0.34 4.24
N ILE A 188 23.56 0.23 3.06
CA ILE A 188 24.05 1.56 2.67
C ILE A 188 23.29 2.70 3.36
N ARG A 189 23.98 3.81 3.65
CA ARG A 189 23.36 5.00 4.27
C ARG A 189 22.65 5.86 3.25
N GLN A 190 23.27 5.96 2.08
CA GLN A 190 22.84 6.73 0.93
C GLN A 190 23.11 5.92 -0.33
N TYR A 191 22.32 6.17 -1.37
CA TYR A 191 22.41 5.42 -2.63
C TYR A 191 23.78 5.52 -3.30
N SER A 192 24.49 6.64 -3.10
CA SER A 192 25.85 6.83 -3.63
C SER A 192 26.91 5.90 -3.04
N ASP A 193 26.59 5.17 -1.97
CA ASP A 193 27.48 4.16 -1.39
C ASP A 193 27.32 2.79 -2.10
N LEU A 194 26.27 2.60 -2.92
CA LEU A 194 25.95 1.32 -3.56
C LEU A 194 27.03 0.83 -4.53
N PRO A 195 27.63 1.66 -5.41
CA PRO A 195 28.72 1.21 -6.29
C PRO A 195 29.90 0.62 -5.53
N SER A 196 30.35 1.30 -4.47
CA SER A 196 31.44 0.80 -3.62
C SER A 196 31.09 -0.54 -2.97
N TRP A 197 29.84 -0.73 -2.55
CA TRP A 197 29.38 -2.01 -2.04
C TRP A 197 29.38 -3.09 -3.13
N ILE A 198 28.89 -2.79 -4.34
CA ILE A 198 28.90 -3.70 -5.49
C ILE A 198 30.33 -4.14 -5.80
N ASP A 199 31.28 -3.22 -5.82
CA ASP A 199 32.68 -3.48 -6.13
C ASP A 199 33.31 -4.42 -5.10
N ASN A 200 33.09 -4.14 -3.82
CA ASN A 200 33.59 -4.97 -2.72
C ASN A 200 32.89 -6.34 -2.61
N ASN A 201 31.76 -6.54 -3.29
CA ASN A 201 30.96 -7.76 -3.25
C ASN A 201 30.74 -8.37 -4.64
N ALA A 202 31.56 -8.02 -5.63
CA ALA A 202 31.41 -8.44 -7.01
C ALA A 202 31.33 -9.97 -7.16
N GLU A 203 32.14 -10.71 -6.39
CA GLU A 203 32.14 -12.17 -6.37
C GLU A 203 30.82 -12.79 -5.86
N LYS A 204 30.05 -12.06 -5.04
CA LYS A 204 28.72 -12.52 -4.61
C LYS A 204 27.66 -12.40 -5.70
N LEU A 205 27.93 -11.58 -6.72
CA LEU A 205 27.02 -11.22 -7.80
C LEU A 205 27.36 -11.94 -9.11
N LYS A 206 28.65 -12.19 -9.36
CA LYS A 206 29.16 -12.79 -10.60
C LYS A 206 28.57 -14.18 -10.86
N GLY A 207 28.14 -14.42 -12.09
CA GLY A 207 27.57 -15.68 -12.56
C GLY A 207 26.16 -15.97 -12.04
N LYS A 208 25.49 -15.00 -11.41
CA LYS A 208 24.15 -15.14 -10.85
C LYS A 208 23.12 -14.32 -11.63
N ASN A 209 21.85 -14.67 -11.46
CA ASN A 209 20.73 -13.86 -11.93
C ASN A 209 20.39 -12.83 -10.85
N ILE A 210 20.65 -11.55 -11.12
CA ILE A 210 20.54 -10.46 -10.15
C ILE A 210 19.18 -9.77 -10.33
N LEU A 211 18.27 -9.96 -9.38
CA LEU A 211 16.98 -9.26 -9.33
C LEU A 211 17.10 -8.05 -8.40
N MET A 212 17.00 -6.86 -8.97
CA MET A 212 17.09 -5.60 -8.24
C MET A 212 15.72 -5.00 -7.97
N TYR A 213 15.57 -4.35 -6.82
CA TYR A 213 14.39 -3.56 -6.52
C TYR A 213 14.73 -2.32 -5.70
N CYS A 214 13.86 -1.32 -5.80
CA CYS A 214 13.83 -0.17 -4.90
C CYS A 214 12.38 0.32 -4.76
N THR A 215 12.15 1.42 -4.05
CA THR A 215 10.79 1.93 -3.78
C THR A 215 9.94 2.14 -5.04
N GLY A 216 10.49 2.82 -6.06
CA GLY A 216 9.73 3.26 -7.24
C GLY A 216 10.37 2.98 -8.60
N GLY A 217 11.51 2.26 -8.64
CA GLY A 217 12.21 1.86 -9.86
C GLY A 217 13.48 2.65 -10.17
N ILE A 218 13.47 3.98 -10.01
CA ILE A 218 14.52 4.89 -10.51
C ILE A 218 15.98 4.53 -10.12
N ARG A 219 16.22 4.03 -8.90
CA ARG A 219 17.58 3.63 -8.46
C ARG A 219 18.07 2.38 -9.21
N CYS A 220 17.17 1.47 -9.55
CA CYS A 220 17.56 0.25 -10.24
C CYS A 220 18.06 0.53 -11.65
N GLU A 221 17.59 1.60 -12.31
CA GLU A 221 18.01 1.96 -13.68
C GLU A 221 19.53 2.11 -13.77
N MET A 222 20.08 3.01 -12.96
CA MET A 222 21.51 3.29 -12.95
C MET A 222 22.30 2.20 -12.23
N ALA A 223 21.79 1.63 -11.15
CA ALA A 223 22.52 0.57 -10.43
C ALA A 223 22.69 -0.70 -11.28
N SER A 224 21.65 -1.10 -12.04
CA SER A 224 21.73 -2.28 -12.91
C SER A 224 22.64 -2.06 -14.11
N ALA A 225 22.59 -0.86 -14.72
CA ALA A 225 23.54 -0.47 -15.75
C ALA A 225 24.99 -0.53 -15.21
N TYR A 226 25.21 -0.06 -13.98
CA TYR A 226 26.53 -0.07 -13.34
C TYR A 226 27.06 -1.49 -13.14
N ILE A 227 26.22 -2.41 -12.65
CA ILE A 227 26.58 -3.83 -12.50
C ILE A 227 27.01 -4.43 -13.84
N LYS A 228 26.27 -4.15 -14.92
CA LYS A 228 26.59 -4.67 -16.26
C LYS A 228 27.94 -4.15 -16.80
N THR A 229 28.41 -2.99 -16.36
CA THR A 229 29.75 -2.49 -16.74
C THR A 229 30.91 -3.34 -16.22
N LYS A 230 30.66 -4.21 -15.21
CA LYS A 230 31.67 -5.14 -14.68
C LYS A 230 32.04 -6.25 -15.66
N GLY A 231 31.28 -6.42 -16.74
CA GLY A 231 31.62 -7.31 -17.86
C GLY A 231 31.25 -8.77 -17.58
N ALA A 232 32.16 -9.69 -17.93
CA ALA A 232 31.88 -11.12 -17.98
C ALA A 232 31.38 -11.67 -16.62
N GLY A 233 30.21 -12.31 -16.64
CA GLY A 233 29.51 -12.84 -15.46
C GLY A 233 28.52 -11.86 -14.81
N PHE A 234 28.31 -10.67 -15.36
CA PHE A 234 27.33 -9.67 -14.86
C PHE A 234 26.25 -9.32 -15.89
N GLU A 235 25.99 -10.21 -16.84
CA GLU A 235 25.07 -9.99 -17.95
C GLU A 235 23.60 -10.09 -17.51
N HIS A 236 23.32 -10.96 -16.53
CA HIS A 236 21.97 -11.33 -16.09
C HIS A 236 21.46 -10.44 -14.96
N VAL A 237 21.19 -9.17 -15.27
CA VAL A 237 20.61 -8.20 -14.33
C VAL A 237 19.18 -7.87 -14.75
N PHE A 238 18.26 -8.00 -13.79
CA PHE A 238 16.84 -7.74 -13.92
C PHE A 238 16.39 -6.75 -12.85
N GLN A 239 15.36 -5.97 -13.13
CA GLN A 239 14.84 -4.97 -12.20
C GLN A 239 13.32 -4.93 -12.18
N LEU A 240 12.76 -4.73 -10.99
CA LEU A 240 11.32 -4.61 -10.78
C LEU A 240 10.79 -3.30 -11.38
N TYR A 241 10.01 -3.40 -12.46
CA TYR A 241 9.37 -2.27 -13.11
C TYR A 241 8.41 -1.55 -12.16
N GLY A 242 8.58 -0.23 -12.02
CA GLY A 242 7.82 0.60 -11.09
C GLY A 242 8.11 0.34 -9.60
N GLY A 243 9.07 -0.54 -9.28
CA GLY A 243 9.54 -0.81 -7.93
C GLY A 243 8.52 -1.49 -7.01
N ILE A 244 8.85 -1.48 -5.70
CA ILE A 244 8.00 -2.05 -4.64
C ILE A 244 6.58 -1.49 -4.70
N GLN A 245 6.42 -0.21 -5.08
CA GLN A 245 5.12 0.42 -5.21
C GLN A 245 4.18 -0.35 -6.16
N ARG A 246 4.60 -0.61 -7.41
CA ARG A 246 3.78 -1.38 -8.36
C ARG A 246 3.62 -2.84 -7.95
N TYR A 247 4.63 -3.41 -7.28
CA TYR A 247 4.53 -4.75 -6.75
C TYR A 247 3.46 -4.88 -5.66
N LEU A 248 3.38 -3.94 -4.72
CA LEU A 248 2.37 -3.96 -3.66
C LEU A 248 0.96 -3.63 -4.17
N GLU A 249 0.83 -2.88 -5.27
CA GLU A 249 -0.45 -2.70 -5.96
C GLU A 249 -0.94 -4.01 -6.58
N GLN A 250 -0.03 -4.78 -7.19
CA GLN A 250 -0.33 -6.10 -7.75
C GLN A 250 -0.54 -7.18 -6.66
N TYR A 251 0.22 -7.12 -5.58
CA TYR A 251 0.21 -8.05 -4.44
C TYR A 251 -0.08 -7.28 -3.14
N PRO A 252 -1.35 -6.89 -2.89
CA PRO A 252 -1.72 -6.11 -1.71
C PRO A 252 -1.57 -6.87 -0.38
N ASP A 253 -1.49 -8.20 -0.42
CA ASP A 253 -1.10 -9.07 0.70
C ASP A 253 0.43 -9.12 0.93
N GLY A 254 1.19 -8.43 0.08
CA GLY A 254 2.63 -8.31 0.16
C GLY A 254 3.37 -9.32 -0.70
N GLY A 255 2.74 -10.38 -1.21
CA GLY A 255 3.44 -11.40 -2.02
C GLY A 255 4.68 -11.94 -1.33
N PHE A 256 5.88 -11.62 -1.85
CA PHE A 256 7.18 -11.88 -1.22
C PHE A 256 7.78 -10.70 -0.47
N PHE A 257 7.20 -9.51 -0.59
CA PHE A 257 7.56 -8.36 0.22
C PHE A 257 6.96 -8.49 1.63
N ARG A 258 7.77 -8.25 2.66
CA ARG A 258 7.38 -8.31 4.06
C ARG A 258 7.53 -6.94 4.69
N GLY A 259 6.63 -6.56 5.59
CA GLY A 259 6.64 -5.27 6.28
C GLY A 259 6.10 -4.11 5.43
N LYS A 260 6.70 -2.94 5.59
CA LYS A 260 6.27 -1.66 4.99
C LYS A 260 7.29 -1.11 4.00
N ASN A 261 6.80 -0.55 2.89
CA ASN A 261 7.60 0.17 1.91
C ASN A 261 7.78 1.63 2.35
N PHE A 262 9.02 2.05 2.63
CA PHE A 262 9.31 3.46 2.94
C PHE A 262 9.04 4.36 1.72
N VAL A 263 8.34 5.48 1.94
CA VAL A 263 8.03 6.48 0.90
C VAL A 263 8.51 7.87 1.30
N PHE A 264 8.91 8.66 0.32
CA PHE A 264 9.57 9.97 0.51
C PHE A 264 8.57 11.13 0.57
N ASP A 265 7.44 10.89 1.24
CA ASP A 265 6.34 11.84 1.42
C ASP A 265 5.71 11.69 2.83
N HIS A 266 4.60 12.39 3.06
CA HIS A 266 3.92 12.48 4.35
C HIS A 266 3.49 11.13 4.93
N ARG A 267 3.25 10.14 4.06
CA ARG A 267 2.82 8.81 4.50
C ARG A 267 3.94 8.07 5.22
N VAL A 268 5.21 8.44 4.97
CA VAL A 268 6.45 7.86 5.52
C VAL A 268 6.68 6.41 5.12
N SER A 269 5.66 5.58 5.15
CA SER A 269 5.67 4.20 4.69
C SER A 269 4.27 3.76 4.28
N VAL A 270 4.19 2.88 3.28
CA VAL A 270 2.95 2.20 2.86
C VAL A 270 3.11 0.70 3.07
N GLY A 271 2.17 0.07 3.76
CA GLY A 271 2.27 -1.33 4.17
C GLY A 271 1.58 -2.27 3.20
N SER A 272 2.09 -3.51 3.14
CA SER A 272 1.29 -4.67 2.77
C SER A 272 0.17 -4.91 3.81
N SER A 273 -0.89 -5.60 3.43
CA SER A 273 -1.91 -6.12 4.36
C SER A 273 -1.32 -7.08 5.42
N ASP A 274 -0.14 -7.66 5.18
CA ASP A 274 0.62 -8.45 6.16
C ASP A 274 1.25 -7.53 7.21
N SER A 275 0.62 -7.48 8.39
CA SER A 275 0.94 -6.61 9.52
C SER A 275 2.22 -6.99 10.29
N LYS A 276 3.09 -7.82 9.72
CA LYS A 276 4.30 -8.27 10.42
C LYS A 276 5.34 -7.15 10.48
N VAL A 277 5.46 -6.56 11.67
CA VAL A 277 6.48 -5.56 12.01
C VAL A 277 7.85 -6.21 11.93
N LEU A 278 8.65 -5.81 10.93
CA LEU A 278 10.04 -6.29 10.78
C LEU A 278 11.04 -5.45 11.57
N GLY A 279 10.78 -4.15 11.69
CA GLY A 279 11.66 -3.23 12.38
C GLY A 279 11.71 -3.47 13.88
N THR A 280 12.81 -3.05 14.50
CA THR A 280 12.98 -3.07 15.95
C THR A 280 13.45 -1.70 16.45
N CYS A 281 13.09 -1.38 17.68
CA CYS A 281 13.61 -0.21 18.37
C CYS A 281 15.12 -0.36 18.58
N LEU A 282 15.88 0.67 18.18
CA LEU A 282 17.34 0.71 18.30
C LEU A 282 17.85 0.56 19.75
N LEU A 283 17.04 0.93 20.75
CA LEU A 283 17.45 0.94 22.16
C LEU A 283 17.00 -0.31 22.93
N CYS A 284 15.73 -0.70 22.80
CA CYS A 284 15.16 -1.81 23.58
C CYS A 284 14.84 -3.06 22.75
N ASN A 285 15.11 -3.05 21.44
CA ASN A 285 14.85 -4.15 20.50
C ASN A 285 13.38 -4.58 20.36
N SER A 286 12.43 -3.88 20.98
CA SER A 286 10.99 -4.14 20.80
C SER A 286 10.57 -3.94 19.34
N SER A 287 9.68 -4.78 18.81
CA SER A 287 9.13 -4.62 17.45
C SER A 287 8.56 -3.22 17.24
N PHE A 288 9.10 -2.50 16.26
CA PHE A 288 8.71 -1.13 15.95
C PHE A 288 9.20 -0.73 14.55
N ASP A 289 8.32 -0.19 13.71
CA ASP A 289 8.62 0.13 12.30
C ASP A 289 8.09 1.51 11.87
N ASP A 290 7.80 2.39 12.82
CA ASP A 290 7.22 3.71 12.58
C ASP A 290 8.27 4.83 12.67
N TYR A 291 8.50 5.51 11.55
CA TYR A 291 9.41 6.66 11.45
C TYR A 291 8.72 8.02 11.62
N SER A 292 7.46 8.07 12.03
CA SER A 292 6.70 9.33 12.16
C SER A 292 7.35 10.33 13.11
N SER A 293 8.09 9.87 14.12
CA SER A 293 8.85 10.74 15.03
C SER A 293 10.13 11.33 14.42
N ARG A 294 10.54 10.87 13.22
CA ARG A 294 11.72 11.33 12.47
C ARG A 294 13.01 11.39 13.31
N ASN A 295 13.18 10.44 14.23
CA ASN A 295 14.40 10.32 15.02
C ASN A 295 15.60 10.02 14.11
N ARG A 296 16.74 10.64 14.40
CA ARG A 296 17.95 10.56 13.57
C ARG A 296 19.17 10.23 14.39
N CYS A 297 20.08 9.51 13.77
CA CYS A 297 21.43 9.33 14.30
C CYS A 297 22.14 10.68 14.42
N ASN A 298 22.79 10.94 15.56
CA ASN A 298 23.53 12.19 15.81
C ASN A 298 24.77 12.34 14.91
N PHE A 299 25.35 11.23 14.47
CA PHE A 299 26.60 11.26 13.70
C PHE A 299 26.40 11.35 12.19
N CYS A 300 25.41 10.64 11.64
CA CYS A 300 25.19 10.55 10.20
C CYS A 300 23.82 11.05 9.73
N ARG A 301 22.95 11.45 10.67
CA ARG A 301 21.59 11.98 10.40
C ARG A 301 20.61 11.00 9.72
N MET A 302 21.01 9.74 9.48
CA MET A 302 20.13 8.67 9.02
C MET A 302 18.98 8.46 10.00
N LEU A 303 17.77 8.19 9.48
CA LEU A 303 16.60 7.85 10.29
C LEU A 303 16.88 6.60 11.14
N VAL A 304 16.36 6.58 12.37
CA VAL A 304 16.46 5.46 13.31
C VAL A 304 15.10 5.17 13.93
N LEU A 305 14.84 3.89 14.23
CA LEU A 305 13.61 3.43 14.85
C LEU A 305 13.71 3.54 16.37
N ILE A 306 12.92 4.41 16.98
CA ILE A 306 12.85 4.57 18.44
C ILE A 306 11.38 4.46 18.84
N CYS A 307 11.04 3.39 19.56
CA CYS A 307 9.67 3.16 20.00
C CYS A 307 9.23 4.25 20.99
N LYS A 308 7.91 4.43 21.14
CA LYS A 308 7.33 5.51 21.96
C LYS A 308 7.89 5.56 23.39
N ASN A 309 8.17 4.41 23.99
CA ASN A 309 8.70 4.31 25.35
C ASN A 309 10.17 4.74 25.46
N CYS A 310 10.93 4.68 24.37
CA CYS A 310 12.35 5.05 24.32
C CYS A 310 12.57 6.48 23.79
N GLN A 311 11.51 7.16 23.34
CA GLN A 311 11.63 8.52 22.83
C GLN A 311 11.84 9.49 24.00
N ASN A 312 12.99 10.16 23.99
CA ASN A 312 13.31 11.23 24.94
C ASN A 312 13.94 12.41 24.16
N PRO A 313 13.42 13.66 24.32
CA PRO A 313 13.93 14.83 23.62
C PRO A 313 15.43 15.13 23.85
N LYS A 314 15.99 14.68 24.99
CA LYS A 314 17.40 14.90 25.36
C LYS A 314 18.32 13.75 24.93
N SER A 315 17.77 12.67 24.39
CA SER A 315 18.57 11.52 24.01
C SER A 315 19.29 11.74 22.69
N MET A 316 20.56 11.35 22.66
CA MET A 316 21.33 11.19 21.44
C MET A 316 21.24 9.72 20.98
N TYR A 317 21.18 9.50 19.67
CA TYR A 317 21.08 8.17 19.08
C TYR A 317 22.27 7.93 18.15
N ALA A 318 22.89 6.75 18.23
CA ALA A 318 23.82 6.25 17.21
C ALA A 318 23.16 5.10 16.47
N CYS A 319 22.97 5.21 15.14
CA CYS A 319 22.51 4.07 14.35
C CYS A 319 23.52 2.92 14.39
N GLU A 320 23.06 1.71 14.07
CA GLU A 320 23.82 0.47 14.06
C GLU A 320 25.13 0.56 13.25
N LEU A 321 25.12 1.24 12.10
CA LEU A 321 26.33 1.42 11.31
C LEU A 321 27.36 2.36 11.96
N CYS A 322 26.90 3.33 12.76
CA CYS A 322 27.79 4.23 13.50
C CYS A 322 28.36 3.49 14.72
N GLN A 323 27.53 2.70 15.40
CA GLN A 323 27.96 1.85 16.52
C GLN A 323 29.02 0.83 16.06
N LYS A 324 28.78 0.13 14.94
CA LYS A 324 29.76 -0.80 14.31
C LYS A 324 31.11 -0.12 14.02
N ASN A 325 31.11 1.17 13.71
CA ASN A 325 32.32 1.96 13.43
C ASN A 325 32.86 2.70 14.67
N GLY A 326 32.58 2.20 15.88
CA GLY A 326 33.13 2.73 17.13
C GLY A 326 32.51 4.05 17.62
N LYS A 327 31.44 4.55 16.99
CA LYS A 327 30.72 5.74 17.46
C LYS A 327 29.61 5.33 18.42
N ALA A 328 29.92 5.31 19.71
CA ALA A 328 28.93 5.12 20.78
C ALA A 328 28.36 6.45 21.27
N VAL A 329 27.09 6.45 21.67
CA VAL A 329 26.52 7.52 22.50
C VAL A 329 26.54 7.01 23.93
N TYR A 330 27.34 7.65 24.79
CA TYR A 330 27.24 7.42 26.23
C TYR A 330 25.92 8.02 26.73
N SER A 331 25.06 7.19 27.32
CA SER A 331 23.85 7.69 27.97
C SER A 331 24.23 8.43 29.26
N VAL A 332 23.49 9.49 29.61
CA VAL A 332 23.67 10.26 30.87
C VAL A 332 23.17 9.45 32.09
N LEU A 333 23.37 8.14 32.11
CA LEU A 333 23.09 7.27 33.27
C LEU A 333 24.35 6.65 33.89
N ASP A 334 25.54 6.85 33.29
CA ASP A 334 26.82 6.33 33.81
C ASP A 334 27.74 7.42 34.39
N MET A 335 27.23 8.23 35.33
CA MET A 335 28.07 9.05 36.22
C MET A 335 27.84 8.71 37.70
N LYS A 336 27.95 7.42 38.04
CA LYS A 336 28.21 6.98 39.41
C LYS A 336 29.19 5.81 39.43
N ALA A 337 30.43 6.07 39.03
CA ALA A 337 31.58 5.24 39.40
C ALA A 337 32.89 5.99 39.05
N VAL A 338 33.19 7.05 39.80
CA VAL A 338 34.59 7.44 40.01
C VAL A 338 34.73 7.70 41.50
N GLU A 339 35.32 6.74 42.19
CA GLU A 339 35.73 6.83 43.58
C GLU A 339 36.77 7.94 43.73
N ILE A 340 36.52 8.87 44.65
CA ILE A 340 37.58 9.57 45.38
C ILE A 340 37.35 9.27 46.85
N SER A 341 38.35 8.61 47.41
CA SER A 341 38.56 8.30 48.82
C SER A 341 38.44 9.53 49.72
N GLU A 342 37.69 9.42 50.82
CA GLU A 342 38.18 9.65 52.19
C GLU A 342 37.07 9.47 53.24
N ALA A 343 37.51 9.12 54.44
CA ALA A 343 36.74 8.59 55.56
C ALA A 343 35.81 9.61 56.24
N VAL A 344 34.74 9.10 56.89
CA VAL A 344 34.34 9.33 58.31
C VAL A 344 32.94 8.71 58.55
N LYS A 345 32.81 7.97 59.66
CA LYS A 345 31.58 7.47 60.32
C LYS A 345 31.37 8.28 61.62
N PRO A 346 30.29 8.16 62.44
CA PRO A 346 28.94 7.56 62.27
C PRO A 346 27.81 8.45 62.89
N GLU A 347 26.65 7.82 63.18
CA GLU A 347 25.51 8.20 64.06
C GLU A 347 24.29 8.80 63.33
N ALA A 348 23.01 8.51 63.60
CA ALA A 348 22.17 7.59 64.39
C ALA A 348 20.88 8.39 64.73
N PHE A 349 19.77 7.67 64.99
CA PHE A 349 18.40 8.10 65.35
C PHE A 349 17.41 8.39 64.20
N SER A 350 16.11 8.08 64.28
CA SER A 350 15.29 7.06 64.97
C SER A 350 13.82 7.30 64.55
N THR A 351 13.02 6.23 64.39
CA THR A 351 11.58 6.06 64.75
C THR A 351 10.54 7.14 64.35
N LEU A 352 9.42 6.82 63.68
CA LEU A 352 8.14 6.30 64.27
C LEU A 352 7.13 6.06 63.11
N THR A 353 6.69 4.83 62.87
CA THR A 353 5.40 4.18 63.26
C THR A 353 4.20 4.37 62.33
N SER A 354 3.59 3.21 62.11
CA SER A 354 2.38 2.79 61.40
C SER A 354 1.05 3.24 62.01
N THR A 355 0.01 3.32 61.15
CA THR A 355 -1.39 2.89 61.32
C THR A 355 -2.13 3.33 60.04
N GLU A 356 -3.14 2.70 59.44
CA GLU A 356 -3.86 1.43 59.59
C GLU A 356 -4.70 1.32 58.29
N CYS A 357 -4.82 0.11 57.74
CA CYS A 357 -5.80 -0.19 56.69
C CYS A 357 -7.08 -0.71 57.34
N LEU A 358 -8.26 -0.28 56.90
CA LEU A 358 -9.45 -1.14 56.80
C LEU A 358 -10.45 -0.65 55.71
N PRO A 359 -11.31 -1.54 55.18
CA PRO A 359 -11.75 -1.57 53.77
C PRO A 359 -13.26 -1.35 53.61
N ILE A 360 -13.74 -0.78 52.50
CA ILE A 360 -15.19 -0.71 52.23
C ILE A 360 -15.51 -0.88 50.72
N VAL A 361 -16.07 -2.07 50.46
CA VAL A 361 -17.22 -2.40 49.58
C VAL A 361 -17.04 -2.42 48.06
N VAL A 362 -16.94 -3.65 47.58
CA VAL A 362 -17.31 -4.10 46.23
C VAL A 362 -18.82 -3.91 46.03
N GLN A 363 -19.23 -3.02 45.14
CA GLN A 363 -20.54 -3.09 44.51
C GLN A 363 -20.42 -3.84 43.18
N GLN A 364 -20.90 -5.08 43.18
CA GLN A 364 -21.22 -5.80 41.96
C GLN A 364 -22.48 -5.16 41.34
N ASN A 365 -22.29 -4.21 40.43
CA ASN A 365 -23.26 -3.93 39.39
C ASN A 365 -22.75 -4.58 38.11
N GLY A 366 -23.39 -5.67 37.71
CA GLY A 366 -23.13 -6.35 36.45
C GLY A 366 -23.43 -5.43 35.27
N THR A 367 -22.42 -4.72 34.79
CA THR A 367 -22.45 -4.08 33.48
C THR A 367 -22.27 -5.19 32.44
N LYS A 368 -23.38 -5.69 31.88
CA LYS A 368 -23.33 -6.37 30.58
C LYS A 368 -22.63 -5.41 29.62
N MET A 369 -21.43 -5.78 29.16
CA MET A 369 -20.79 -5.12 28.03
C MET A 369 -21.83 -4.95 26.91
N PRO A 370 -21.99 -3.74 26.32
CA PRO A 370 -22.95 -3.55 25.25
C PRO A 370 -22.69 -4.56 24.13
N ARG A 371 -23.74 -5.26 23.70
CA ARG A 371 -23.66 -6.28 22.64
C ARG A 371 -23.18 -5.61 21.37
N ARG A 372 -22.11 -6.13 20.75
CA ARG A 372 -21.64 -5.67 19.44
C ARG A 372 -22.52 -6.27 18.34
N LEU A 373 -22.77 -5.50 17.29
CA LEU A 373 -23.44 -5.98 16.07
C LEU A 373 -22.56 -7.00 15.36
N ARG A 374 -23.11 -8.15 14.98
CA ARG A 374 -22.40 -9.12 14.14
C ARG A 374 -22.72 -8.87 12.67
N ILE A 375 -21.72 -8.48 11.88
CA ILE A 375 -21.92 -8.09 10.48
C ILE A 375 -21.19 -9.08 9.57
N LEU A 376 -21.93 -9.73 8.67
CA LEU A 376 -21.35 -10.61 7.65
C LEU A 376 -20.79 -9.78 6.49
N CYS A 377 -19.53 -10.01 6.11
CA CYS A 377 -18.80 -9.22 5.13
C CYS A 377 -18.56 -9.99 3.82
N LEU A 378 -19.12 -9.49 2.73
CA LEU A 378 -19.04 -10.02 1.38
C LEU A 378 -18.00 -9.24 0.54
N HIS A 379 -16.93 -9.91 0.10
CA HIS A 379 -15.85 -9.28 -0.68
C HIS A 379 -16.24 -9.01 -2.14
N GLY A 380 -15.44 -8.18 -2.85
CA GLY A 380 -15.65 -7.88 -4.27
C GLY A 380 -15.18 -8.97 -5.24
N PHE A 381 -15.38 -8.75 -6.54
CA PHE A 381 -15.01 -9.68 -7.61
C PHE A 381 -13.50 -9.99 -7.64
N ARG A 382 -13.15 -11.26 -7.83
CA ARG A 382 -11.74 -11.75 -7.81
C ARG A 382 -10.99 -11.39 -6.53
N GLN A 383 -11.70 -11.38 -5.40
CA GLN A 383 -11.14 -11.20 -4.05
C GLN A 383 -11.36 -12.47 -3.22
N ASN A 384 -11.01 -12.42 -1.94
CA ASN A 384 -11.27 -13.46 -0.95
C ASN A 384 -11.46 -12.79 0.43
N ALA A 385 -11.96 -13.54 1.41
CA ALA A 385 -12.27 -13.10 2.76
C ALA A 385 -11.06 -12.47 3.45
N SER A 386 -9.91 -13.13 3.36
CA SER A 386 -8.65 -12.68 3.98
C SER A 386 -8.20 -11.32 3.41
N GLY A 387 -8.20 -11.18 2.08
CA GLY A 387 -7.85 -9.93 1.41
C GLY A 387 -8.83 -8.80 1.68
N PHE A 388 -10.13 -9.11 1.81
CA PHE A 388 -11.12 -8.11 2.19
C PHE A 388 -10.92 -7.64 3.65
N LYS A 389 -10.72 -8.58 4.59
CA LYS A 389 -10.41 -8.29 5.99
C LYS A 389 -9.19 -7.37 6.13
N GLY A 390 -8.14 -7.61 5.35
CA GLY A 390 -6.95 -6.76 5.30
C GLY A 390 -7.26 -5.32 4.85
N ARG A 391 -7.95 -5.16 3.72
CA ARG A 391 -8.33 -3.82 3.19
C ARG A 391 -9.28 -3.06 4.10
N SER A 392 -10.17 -3.74 4.81
CA SER A 392 -11.10 -3.14 5.77
C SER A 392 -10.55 -3.08 7.20
N ALA A 393 -9.26 -3.33 7.44
CA ALA A 393 -8.69 -3.37 8.79
C ALA A 393 -8.83 -2.02 9.54
N SER A 394 -8.73 -0.89 8.82
CA SER A 394 -8.98 0.45 9.38
C SER A 394 -10.43 0.59 9.86
N LEU A 395 -11.40 0.11 9.07
CA LEU A 395 -12.81 0.11 9.41
C LEU A 395 -13.06 -0.77 10.64
N ALA A 396 -12.57 -2.02 10.62
CA ALA A 396 -12.70 -2.96 11.73
C ALA A 396 -12.14 -2.38 13.04
N LYS A 397 -10.97 -1.72 12.98
CA LYS A 397 -10.35 -1.07 14.14
C LYS A 397 -11.19 0.07 14.70
N LYS A 398 -11.84 0.86 13.84
CA LYS A 398 -12.68 2.00 14.22
C LYS A 398 -14.06 1.58 14.73
N LEU A 399 -14.59 0.46 14.22
CA LEU A 399 -15.87 -0.12 14.64
C LEU A 399 -15.74 -1.14 15.77
N LYS A 400 -14.54 -1.44 16.27
CA LYS A 400 -14.29 -2.52 17.24
C LYS A 400 -15.18 -2.51 18.50
N ASN A 401 -15.72 -1.36 18.89
CA ASN A 401 -16.58 -1.21 20.06
C ASN A 401 -18.08 -1.31 19.73
N ILE A 402 -18.45 -1.27 18.44
CA ILE A 402 -19.81 -1.19 17.91
C ILE A 402 -20.18 -2.50 17.19
N ALA A 403 -19.25 -3.04 16.39
CA ALA A 403 -19.50 -4.21 15.55
C ALA A 403 -18.32 -5.19 15.52
N GLU A 404 -18.65 -6.46 15.34
CA GLU A 404 -17.77 -7.54 14.93
C GLU A 404 -17.99 -7.81 13.43
N LEU A 405 -16.92 -7.83 12.63
CA LEU A 405 -16.96 -8.08 11.19
C LEU A 405 -16.52 -9.52 10.89
N ILE A 406 -17.41 -10.31 10.29
CA ILE A 406 -17.20 -11.73 9.95
C ILE A 406 -17.02 -11.85 8.44
N PHE A 407 -15.87 -12.32 7.97
CA PHE A 407 -15.53 -12.36 6.54
C PHE A 407 -15.64 -13.77 5.98
N VAL A 408 -16.29 -13.94 4.82
CA VAL A 408 -16.49 -15.23 4.16
C VAL A 408 -16.01 -15.20 2.70
N ASP A 409 -15.51 -16.34 2.21
CA ASP A 409 -15.17 -16.51 0.80
C ASP A 409 -16.44 -16.77 -0.01
N ALA A 410 -16.54 -16.22 -1.22
CA ALA A 410 -17.64 -16.50 -2.13
C ALA A 410 -17.52 -17.91 -2.76
N PRO A 411 -18.62 -18.55 -3.20
CA PRO A 411 -18.59 -19.96 -3.58
C PRO A 411 -18.13 -20.24 -5.02
N HIS A 412 -17.99 -19.22 -5.87
CA HIS A 412 -17.48 -19.40 -7.24
C HIS A 412 -15.98 -19.19 -7.25
N VAL A 413 -15.22 -20.24 -7.54
CA VAL A 413 -13.77 -20.19 -7.66
C VAL A 413 -13.42 -19.75 -9.07
N LEU A 414 -12.63 -18.69 -9.19
CA LEU A 414 -12.22 -18.15 -10.47
C LEU A 414 -10.78 -18.58 -10.80
N PRO A 415 -10.49 -18.92 -12.06
CA PRO A 415 -9.14 -19.21 -12.49
C PRO A 415 -8.27 -17.95 -12.42
N PHE A 416 -6.99 -18.15 -12.15
CA PHE A 416 -5.99 -17.09 -12.28
C PHE A 416 -5.90 -16.62 -13.74
N ILE A 417 -5.99 -15.31 -14.00
CA ILE A 417 -5.86 -14.80 -15.38
C ILE A 417 -4.38 -14.55 -15.66
N TYR A 418 -3.83 -15.27 -16.63
CA TYR A 418 -2.46 -15.16 -17.09
C TYR A 418 -2.40 -14.25 -18.33
N GLN A 419 -1.80 -13.06 -18.19
CA GLN A 419 -1.62 -12.12 -19.31
C GLN A 419 -0.35 -12.44 -20.08
N LEU A 420 -0.48 -12.76 -21.38
CA LEU A 420 0.66 -12.90 -22.28
C LEU A 420 1.22 -11.52 -22.65
N PRO A 421 2.55 -11.36 -22.83
CA PRO A 421 3.14 -10.11 -23.28
C PRO A 421 2.58 -9.67 -24.65
N SER A 422 2.26 -8.39 -24.80
CA SER A 422 1.82 -7.80 -26.06
C SER A 422 2.87 -8.02 -27.16
N PRO A 423 2.47 -8.33 -28.42
CA PRO A 423 3.41 -8.53 -29.53
C PRO A 423 4.29 -7.31 -29.85
N ASP A 424 3.93 -6.09 -29.39
CA ASP A 424 4.69 -4.86 -29.65
C ASP A 424 6.04 -4.77 -28.91
N HIS A 425 6.33 -5.69 -27.98
CA HIS A 425 7.62 -5.75 -27.28
C HIS A 425 8.65 -6.70 -27.91
N LYS A 426 8.37 -7.29 -29.09
CA LYS A 426 9.25 -8.30 -29.71
C LYS A 426 10.54 -7.77 -30.35
N HIS A 427 10.74 -6.46 -30.48
CA HIS A 427 11.84 -5.95 -31.31
C HIS A 427 13.21 -5.75 -30.65
N ASN A 428 13.39 -5.99 -29.34
CA ASN A 428 14.68 -5.73 -28.67
C ASN A 428 15.24 -6.86 -27.77
N LEU A 429 14.90 -8.12 -28.03
CA LEU A 429 15.48 -9.26 -27.29
C LEU A 429 16.28 -10.17 -28.22
N THR A 430 17.58 -10.30 -27.93
CA THR A 430 18.43 -11.34 -28.52
C THR A 430 17.89 -12.71 -28.16
N SER A 431 17.52 -13.44 -29.21
CA SER A 431 16.71 -14.65 -29.24
C SER A 431 17.43 -15.90 -28.73
N SER A 432 17.70 -16.00 -27.42
CA SER A 432 18.18 -17.25 -26.81
C SER A 432 17.57 -17.64 -25.46
N PHE A 433 16.72 -16.80 -24.84
CA PHE A 433 16.08 -17.10 -23.55
C PHE A 433 14.58 -17.44 -23.63
N LEU A 434 13.98 -17.34 -24.81
CA LEU A 434 12.61 -17.76 -25.06
C LEU A 434 12.61 -18.65 -26.29
N SER A 435 12.79 -19.95 -26.09
CA SER A 435 12.35 -20.93 -27.08
C SER A 435 10.84 -20.79 -27.24
N ASN A 436 10.41 -20.66 -28.48
CA ASN A 436 9.05 -20.55 -28.99
C ASN A 436 7.93 -21.09 -28.06
N ASN A 437 6.90 -20.26 -27.90
CA ASN A 437 5.50 -20.59 -27.59
C ASN A 437 5.05 -21.15 -26.23
N ASP A 438 5.91 -21.45 -25.27
CA ASP A 438 5.43 -21.96 -23.97
C ASP A 438 6.03 -21.20 -22.79
N THR A 439 5.38 -20.11 -22.37
CA THR A 439 5.47 -19.71 -20.97
C THR A 439 4.61 -20.69 -20.18
N PRO A 440 5.18 -21.56 -19.33
CA PRO A 440 4.37 -22.51 -18.61
C PRO A 440 3.46 -21.73 -17.66
N PRO A 441 2.18 -22.13 -17.57
CA PRO A 441 1.28 -21.50 -16.64
C PRO A 441 1.73 -21.69 -15.18
N PRO A 442 1.24 -20.83 -14.26
CA PRO A 442 1.59 -20.94 -12.85
C PRO A 442 1.28 -22.34 -12.32
N ILE A 443 2.31 -23.02 -11.81
CA ILE A 443 2.18 -24.32 -11.14
C ILE A 443 1.65 -24.04 -9.73
N SER A 444 0.44 -24.54 -9.45
CA SER A 444 -0.30 -24.56 -8.17
C SER A 444 0.27 -23.72 -7.02
N GLY A 445 -0.43 -22.66 -6.64
CA GLY A 445 -0.05 -21.84 -5.48
C GLY A 445 -0.58 -20.40 -5.47
N CYS A 446 -1.29 -19.96 -6.50
CA CYS A 446 -1.96 -18.66 -6.47
C CYS A 446 -3.15 -18.71 -5.50
N ASN A 447 -3.25 -17.75 -4.58
CA ASN A 447 -4.41 -17.60 -3.70
C ASN A 447 -5.69 -17.61 -4.53
N ARG A 448 -6.59 -18.57 -4.26
CA ARG A 448 -7.86 -18.73 -4.96
C ARG A 448 -8.61 -17.40 -4.97
N LYS A 449 -9.10 -17.02 -6.15
CA LYS A 449 -9.93 -15.84 -6.34
C LYS A 449 -11.37 -16.31 -6.38
N PHE A 450 -12.25 -15.54 -5.76
CA PHE A 450 -13.65 -15.91 -5.68
C PHE A 450 -14.55 -14.81 -6.22
N ALA A 451 -15.79 -15.20 -6.54
CA ALA A 451 -16.85 -14.30 -6.92
C ALA A 451 -18.20 -14.77 -6.38
N TRP A 452 -19.11 -13.81 -6.19
CA TRP A 452 -20.50 -14.04 -5.82
C TRP A 452 -21.37 -14.29 -7.03
N LEU A 453 -21.03 -13.69 -8.17
CA LEU A 453 -21.71 -13.85 -9.44
C LEU A 453 -20.68 -14.08 -10.54
N VAL A 454 -21.09 -14.77 -11.59
CA VAL A 454 -20.23 -15.17 -12.71
C VAL A 454 -20.86 -14.76 -14.03
N ALA A 455 -20.05 -14.71 -15.09
CA ALA A 455 -20.55 -14.41 -16.43
C ALA A 455 -21.33 -15.59 -17.02
N ASN A 456 -22.19 -15.33 -18.01
CA ASN A 456 -23.04 -16.35 -18.64
C ASN A 456 -22.22 -17.46 -19.33
N ASP A 457 -21.02 -17.13 -19.80
CA ASP A 457 -20.05 -18.04 -20.40
C ASP A 457 -19.11 -18.70 -19.37
N TYR A 458 -19.36 -18.52 -18.07
CA TYR A 458 -18.56 -19.16 -17.03
C TYR A 458 -18.81 -20.66 -16.99
N ILE A 459 -17.82 -21.41 -17.48
CA ILE A 459 -17.74 -22.86 -17.31
C ILE A 459 -16.92 -23.11 -16.04
N PRO A 460 -17.45 -23.85 -15.04
CA PRO A 460 -16.67 -24.29 -13.89
C PRO A 460 -15.56 -25.25 -14.39
N ASP A 461 -14.38 -24.70 -14.69
CA ASP A 461 -13.26 -25.51 -15.19
C ASP A 461 -12.66 -26.31 -14.03
N ASN A 462 -12.74 -27.64 -14.11
CA ASN A 462 -12.22 -28.56 -13.12
C ASN A 462 -10.74 -28.94 -13.37
N ASN A 463 -10.13 -28.51 -14.48
CA ASN A 463 -8.82 -29.02 -14.89
C ASN A 463 -7.70 -27.96 -15.00
N SER A 464 -7.99 -26.67 -14.83
CA SER A 464 -6.99 -25.58 -15.00
C SER A 464 -7.08 -24.52 -13.90
N ASP A 465 -6.03 -24.35 -13.08
CA ASP A 465 -5.94 -23.29 -12.04
C ASP A 465 -5.81 -21.86 -12.62
N TRP A 466 -5.76 -21.71 -13.94
CA TRP A 466 -5.47 -20.47 -14.66
C TRP A 466 -6.08 -20.48 -16.08
N LYS A 467 -6.28 -19.28 -16.66
CA LYS A 467 -6.71 -19.05 -18.04
C LYS A 467 -5.93 -17.89 -18.64
N THR A 468 -5.54 -17.97 -19.91
CA THR A 468 -4.89 -16.87 -20.64
C THR A 468 -5.86 -15.70 -20.84
N SER A 469 -5.40 -14.45 -20.72
CA SER A 469 -6.27 -13.29 -21.00
C SER A 469 -6.46 -13.11 -22.50
N ASP A 470 -7.71 -13.13 -22.96
CA ASP A 470 -8.04 -12.90 -24.37
C ASP A 470 -8.05 -11.40 -24.75
N CYS A 471 -7.97 -10.48 -23.77
CA CYS A 471 -8.09 -9.03 -23.98
C CYS A 471 -7.56 -8.15 -22.81
N LYS A 472 -7.46 -6.82 -23.06
CA LYS A 472 -7.15 -5.79 -22.04
C LYS A 472 -8.24 -5.75 -20.96
N PHE A 473 -7.89 -5.29 -19.74
CA PHE A 473 -8.83 -5.18 -18.62
C PHE A 473 -10.08 -4.36 -19.00
N ASP A 474 -11.26 -4.98 -18.88
CA ASP A 474 -12.56 -4.37 -19.13
C ASP A 474 -13.10 -3.79 -17.82
N TYR A 475 -13.22 -2.46 -17.75
CA TYR A 475 -13.74 -1.76 -16.57
C TYR A 475 -15.24 -1.95 -16.37
N LEU A 476 -15.98 -2.37 -17.41
CA LEU A 476 -17.41 -2.70 -17.35
C LEU A 476 -17.67 -4.21 -17.15
N GLN A 477 -16.64 -5.00 -16.84
CA GLN A 477 -16.79 -6.45 -16.66
C GLN A 477 -17.85 -6.85 -15.61
N TYR A 478 -18.17 -5.95 -14.67
CA TYR A 478 -19.15 -6.19 -13.62
C TYR A 478 -20.59 -6.33 -14.17
N GLU A 479 -20.89 -5.67 -15.29
CA GLU A 479 -22.21 -5.74 -15.95
C GLU A 479 -22.50 -7.13 -16.53
N LYS A 480 -21.45 -7.89 -16.84
CA LYS A 480 -21.55 -9.24 -17.42
C LYS A 480 -21.72 -10.32 -16.36
N GLN A 481 -21.56 -10.01 -15.08
CA GLN A 481 -21.53 -10.97 -13.97
C GLN A 481 -22.93 -11.15 -13.34
N THR A 482 -23.87 -11.71 -14.10
CA THR A 482 -25.28 -11.82 -13.71
C THR A 482 -25.69 -13.23 -13.26
N GLU A 483 -24.87 -14.25 -13.48
CA GLU A 483 -25.21 -15.65 -13.24
C GLU A 483 -24.62 -16.23 -11.94
N GLY A 484 -25.04 -17.44 -11.58
CA GLY A 484 -24.51 -18.17 -10.41
C GLY A 484 -25.16 -17.79 -9.07
N LEU A 485 -26.29 -17.07 -9.10
CA LEU A 485 -27.02 -16.63 -7.91
C LEU A 485 -27.43 -17.79 -6.99
N ASP A 486 -27.97 -18.88 -7.53
CA ASP A 486 -28.49 -20.01 -6.73
C ASP A 486 -27.41 -20.67 -5.85
N LYS A 487 -26.19 -20.80 -6.38
CA LYS A 487 -25.04 -21.33 -5.65
C LYS A 487 -24.64 -20.38 -4.51
N SER A 488 -24.64 -19.08 -4.78
CA SER A 488 -24.34 -18.04 -3.79
C SER A 488 -25.40 -17.95 -2.70
N LEU A 489 -26.67 -18.05 -3.06
CA LEU A 489 -27.77 -18.10 -2.09
C LEU A 489 -27.68 -19.36 -1.21
N SER A 490 -27.48 -20.54 -1.80
CA SER A 490 -27.35 -21.80 -1.05
C SER A 490 -26.18 -21.77 -0.07
N TYR A 491 -25.05 -21.23 -0.51
CA TYR A 491 -23.88 -21.04 0.35
C TYR A 491 -24.15 -20.06 1.50
N LEU A 492 -24.79 -18.92 1.23
CA LEU A 492 -25.10 -17.93 2.26
C LEU A 492 -26.15 -18.46 3.25
N LYS A 493 -27.17 -19.19 2.81
CA LYS A 493 -28.11 -19.90 3.69
C LYS A 493 -27.39 -20.81 4.69
N THR A 494 -26.42 -21.59 4.18
CA THR A 494 -25.57 -22.44 5.02
C THR A 494 -24.78 -21.61 6.03
N LYS A 495 -24.18 -20.49 5.60
CA LYS A 495 -23.42 -19.61 6.50
C LYS A 495 -24.27 -18.91 7.56
N PHE A 496 -25.49 -18.50 7.23
CA PHE A 496 -26.44 -17.95 8.21
C PHE A 496 -26.88 -19.01 9.23
N SER A 497 -27.03 -20.26 8.81
CA SER A 497 -27.35 -21.37 9.72
C SER A 497 -26.18 -21.76 10.64
N GLU A 498 -24.95 -21.82 10.11
CA GLU A 498 -23.76 -22.27 10.86
C GLU A 498 -23.16 -21.19 11.77
N GLU A 499 -23.11 -19.94 11.30
CA GLU A 499 -22.36 -18.86 11.94
C GLU A 499 -23.26 -17.71 12.41
N GLY A 500 -24.57 -17.77 12.15
CA GLY A 500 -25.55 -16.78 12.60
C GLY A 500 -25.82 -16.81 14.12
N PRO A 501 -26.70 -15.93 14.63
CA PRO A 501 -27.42 -14.88 13.89
C PRO A 501 -26.49 -13.71 13.54
N PHE A 502 -26.72 -13.10 12.37
CA PHE A 502 -26.07 -11.86 11.94
C PHE A 502 -27.04 -10.68 12.11
N ASP A 503 -26.54 -9.57 12.64
CA ASP A 503 -27.32 -8.35 12.81
C ASP A 503 -27.44 -7.57 11.49
N GLY A 504 -26.43 -7.64 10.63
CA GLY A 504 -26.40 -6.95 9.34
C GLY A 504 -25.45 -7.59 8.35
N ILE A 505 -25.46 -7.08 7.12
CA ILE A 505 -24.55 -7.50 6.05
C ILE A 505 -23.77 -6.29 5.51
N LEU A 506 -22.52 -6.49 5.16
CA LEU A 506 -21.66 -5.49 4.51
C LEU A 506 -21.12 -6.09 3.23
N GLY A 507 -21.42 -5.48 2.10
CA GLY A 507 -20.88 -5.87 0.81
C GLY A 507 -19.93 -4.81 0.24
N PHE A 508 -18.91 -5.24 -0.49
CA PHE A 508 -18.03 -4.36 -1.27
C PHE A 508 -18.02 -4.75 -2.75
N SER A 509 -18.20 -3.80 -3.65
CA SER A 509 -18.21 -4.04 -5.11
C SER A 509 -19.24 -5.11 -5.49
N GLN A 510 -18.83 -6.21 -6.14
CA GLN A 510 -19.70 -7.36 -6.40
C GLN A 510 -20.35 -7.95 -5.13
N GLY A 511 -19.68 -7.90 -3.98
CA GLY A 511 -20.27 -8.29 -2.71
C GLY A 511 -21.41 -7.39 -2.26
N ALA A 512 -21.38 -6.09 -2.62
CA ALA A 512 -22.48 -5.16 -2.40
C ALA A 512 -23.65 -5.45 -3.34
N ALA A 513 -23.38 -5.78 -4.60
CA ALA A 513 -24.41 -6.26 -5.53
C ALA A 513 -25.11 -7.53 -4.99
N MET A 514 -24.35 -8.50 -4.48
CA MET A 514 -24.89 -9.71 -3.85
C MET A 514 -25.70 -9.41 -2.58
N ALA A 515 -25.21 -8.52 -1.72
CA ALA A 515 -25.94 -8.09 -0.52
C ALA A 515 -27.26 -7.39 -0.87
N ALA A 516 -27.28 -6.57 -1.92
CA ALA A 516 -28.52 -5.96 -2.40
C ALA A 516 -29.52 -6.98 -2.95
N LEU A 517 -29.06 -8.02 -3.65
CA LEU A 517 -29.93 -9.13 -4.08
C LEU A 517 -30.56 -9.88 -2.90
N LEU A 518 -29.82 -10.03 -1.78
CA LEU A 518 -30.39 -10.57 -0.55
C LEU A 518 -31.45 -9.65 0.05
N CYS A 519 -31.21 -8.33 0.05
CA CYS A 519 -32.21 -7.35 0.48
C CYS A 519 -33.49 -7.43 -0.37
N ALA A 520 -33.35 -7.50 -1.70
CA ALA A 520 -34.48 -7.59 -2.62
C ALA A 520 -35.29 -8.89 -2.48
N ASN A 521 -34.66 -9.97 -1.99
CA ASN A 521 -35.31 -11.28 -1.79
C ASN A 521 -35.61 -11.58 -0.31
N LYS A 522 -35.57 -10.58 0.57
CA LYS A 522 -35.66 -10.76 2.02
C LYS A 522 -36.94 -11.50 2.46
N ASP A 523 -38.08 -11.19 1.85
CA ASP A 523 -39.35 -11.88 2.16
C ASP A 523 -39.34 -13.36 1.77
N LYS A 524 -38.71 -13.70 0.64
CA LYS A 524 -38.57 -15.09 0.18
C LYS A 524 -37.56 -15.89 1.00
N LEU A 525 -36.59 -15.21 1.60
CA LEU A 525 -35.49 -15.81 2.37
C LEU A 525 -35.70 -15.76 3.89
N LYS A 526 -36.86 -15.27 4.34
CA LYS A 526 -37.20 -15.09 5.75
C LYS A 526 -37.11 -16.42 6.52
N GLY A 527 -36.40 -16.42 7.64
CA GLY A 527 -36.14 -17.62 8.45
C GLY A 527 -34.92 -18.43 8.01
N GLU A 528 -34.37 -18.17 6.82
CA GLU A 528 -33.12 -18.79 6.34
C GLU A 528 -31.95 -17.79 6.34
N VAL A 529 -32.21 -16.54 5.95
CA VAL A 529 -31.21 -15.46 5.85
C VAL A 529 -31.80 -14.18 6.46
N ASP A 530 -31.76 -14.09 7.79
CA ASP A 530 -32.33 -12.95 8.53
C ASP A 530 -31.23 -11.95 8.95
N PHE A 531 -31.40 -10.68 8.56
CA PHE A 531 -30.56 -9.57 8.99
C PHE A 531 -31.36 -8.24 9.02
N ARG A 532 -30.91 -7.27 9.81
CA ARG A 532 -31.65 -6.03 10.07
C ARG A 532 -31.28 -4.89 9.12
N PHE A 533 -30.04 -4.83 8.66
CA PHE A 533 -29.55 -3.76 7.79
C PHE A 533 -28.46 -4.23 6.82
N ALA A 534 -28.21 -3.42 5.79
CA ALA A 534 -27.13 -3.62 4.83
C ALA A 534 -26.18 -2.41 4.75
N ILE A 535 -24.90 -2.64 4.52
CA ILE A 535 -23.90 -1.62 4.16
C ILE A 535 -23.35 -1.99 2.79
N LEU A 536 -23.56 -1.12 1.80
CA LEU A 536 -23.32 -1.38 0.39
C LEU A 536 -22.24 -0.43 -0.12
N CYS A 537 -21.01 -0.91 -0.18
CA CYS A 537 -19.86 -0.12 -0.60
C CYS A 537 -19.54 -0.32 -2.09
N SER A 538 -19.59 0.74 -2.91
CA SER A 538 -19.40 0.70 -4.37
C SER A 538 -20.24 -0.39 -5.05
N GLY A 539 -21.50 -0.54 -4.64
CA GLY A 539 -22.41 -1.55 -5.18
C GLY A 539 -23.04 -1.11 -6.51
N PHE A 540 -23.60 -2.09 -7.23
CA PHE A 540 -24.33 -1.89 -8.49
C PHE A 540 -25.52 -2.84 -8.53
N ALA A 541 -26.54 -2.50 -9.31
CA ALA A 541 -27.70 -3.36 -9.54
C ALA A 541 -27.36 -4.46 -10.55
N VAL A 542 -27.87 -5.67 -10.31
CA VAL A 542 -27.70 -6.82 -11.22
C VAL A 542 -28.99 -6.96 -12.02
N ASN A 543 -28.94 -6.60 -13.31
CA ASN A 543 -30.10 -6.68 -14.19
C ASN A 543 -30.43 -8.14 -14.53
N LYS A 544 -31.55 -8.64 -14.01
CA LYS A 544 -32.30 -9.73 -14.64
C LYS A 544 -33.68 -9.18 -14.96
N ASP A 545 -33.89 -8.92 -16.25
CA ASP A 545 -35.19 -8.65 -16.88
C ASP A 545 -36.00 -7.46 -16.32
N GLY A 546 -35.68 -6.24 -16.76
CA GLY A 546 -36.65 -5.14 -16.96
C GLY A 546 -37.53 -4.61 -15.80
N ASP A 547 -37.50 -5.24 -14.63
CA ASP A 547 -38.43 -5.03 -13.51
C ASP A 547 -37.76 -4.36 -12.29
N CYS A 548 -36.74 -3.52 -12.51
CA CYS A 548 -36.19 -2.68 -11.45
C CYS A 548 -37.14 -1.50 -11.16
N GLN A 549 -38.23 -1.77 -10.44
CA GLN A 549 -39.12 -0.73 -9.94
C GLN A 549 -38.42 0.03 -8.81
N GLN A 550 -38.38 1.36 -8.93
CA GLN A 550 -37.85 2.28 -7.92
C GLN A 550 -38.59 2.06 -6.59
N GLY A 551 -37.88 1.98 -5.46
CA GLY A 551 -38.49 1.74 -4.15
C GLY A 551 -39.18 0.37 -4.02
N SER A 552 -38.49 -0.70 -4.39
CA SER A 552 -38.96 -2.09 -4.27
C SER A 552 -38.25 -2.89 -3.16
N ILE A 553 -37.23 -2.31 -2.53
CA ILE A 553 -36.41 -2.98 -1.52
C ILE A 553 -36.62 -2.33 -0.14
N ASN A 554 -37.40 -3.01 0.71
CA ASN A 554 -37.63 -2.62 2.09
C ASN A 554 -36.57 -3.22 3.04
N CYS A 555 -35.40 -2.59 3.08
CA CYS A 555 -34.35 -2.94 4.04
C CYS A 555 -33.50 -1.71 4.37
N PRO A 556 -33.31 -1.35 5.65
CA PRO A 556 -32.39 -0.27 6.02
C PRO A 556 -31.00 -0.50 5.44
N SER A 557 -30.49 0.47 4.69
CA SER A 557 -29.24 0.37 3.95
C SER A 557 -28.38 1.64 4.04
N LEU A 558 -27.08 1.45 4.13
CA LEU A 558 -26.07 2.50 4.01
C LEU A 558 -25.29 2.29 2.73
N HIS A 559 -25.45 3.18 1.77
CA HIS A 559 -24.74 3.15 0.48
C HIS A 559 -23.52 4.05 0.55
N ILE A 560 -22.34 3.52 0.24
CA ILE A 560 -21.06 4.25 0.32
C ILE A 560 -20.34 4.11 -1.00
N PHE A 561 -20.16 5.18 -1.77
CA PHE A 561 -19.54 5.08 -3.08
C PHE A 561 -18.85 6.37 -3.53
N GLY A 562 -17.97 6.24 -4.53
CA GLY A 562 -17.25 7.38 -5.10
C GLY A 562 -18.20 8.34 -5.84
N ASN A 563 -18.11 9.65 -5.60
CA ASN A 563 -18.81 10.65 -6.44
C ASN A 563 -18.12 10.85 -7.79
N GLU A 564 -18.64 11.79 -8.60
CA GLU A 564 -18.07 12.16 -9.91
C GLU A 564 -16.58 12.57 -9.81
N LYS A 565 -16.15 13.20 -8.71
CA LYS A 565 -14.75 13.56 -8.45
C LYS A 565 -13.90 12.40 -7.95
N GLY A 566 -14.53 11.36 -7.38
CA GLY A 566 -13.86 10.19 -6.84
C GLY A 566 -13.25 9.28 -7.90
N CYS A 567 -13.65 9.39 -9.16
CA CYS A 567 -13.12 8.63 -10.29
C CYS A 567 -13.02 7.12 -9.98
N ASP A 568 -14.11 6.51 -9.47
CA ASP A 568 -14.16 5.05 -9.29
C ASP A 568 -14.05 4.38 -10.68
N ARG A 569 -12.86 3.83 -10.96
CA ARG A 569 -12.52 3.20 -12.24
C ARG A 569 -13.02 1.76 -12.35
N GLN A 570 -13.71 1.24 -11.33
CA GLN A 570 -14.23 -0.12 -11.30
C GLN A 570 -15.75 -0.17 -11.37
N ILE A 571 -16.44 0.75 -10.69
CA ILE A 571 -17.91 0.87 -10.70
C ILE A 571 -18.27 2.33 -10.95
N GLU A 572 -19.06 2.60 -11.99
CA GLU A 572 -19.47 3.97 -12.29
C GLU A 572 -20.38 4.53 -11.18
N ASN A 573 -20.20 5.81 -10.84
CA ASN A 573 -21.01 6.48 -9.82
C ASN A 573 -22.52 6.33 -10.07
N GLN A 574 -22.94 6.41 -11.34
CA GLN A 574 -24.34 6.29 -11.72
C GLN A 574 -24.92 4.90 -11.40
N ALA A 575 -24.12 3.83 -11.50
CA ALA A 575 -24.57 2.48 -11.17
C ALA A 575 -24.86 2.33 -9.66
N SER A 576 -24.05 2.95 -8.81
CA SER A 576 -24.29 2.96 -7.36
C SER A 576 -25.47 3.85 -6.96
N LYS A 577 -25.66 5.00 -7.63
CA LYS A 577 -26.85 5.85 -7.46
C LYS A 577 -28.14 5.13 -7.86
N GLN A 578 -28.11 4.42 -8.99
CA GLN A 578 -29.23 3.60 -9.44
C GLN A 578 -29.55 2.52 -8.39
N LEU A 579 -28.55 1.81 -7.88
CA LEU A 579 -28.79 0.82 -6.84
C LEU A 579 -29.42 1.43 -5.57
N ALA A 580 -28.96 2.61 -5.15
CA ALA A 580 -29.56 3.31 -4.00
C ALA A 580 -31.04 3.66 -4.23
N SER A 581 -31.42 4.08 -5.44
CA SER A 581 -32.82 4.40 -5.78
C SER A 581 -33.78 3.20 -5.78
N MET A 582 -33.27 1.96 -5.75
CA MET A 582 -34.10 0.76 -5.67
C MET A 582 -34.64 0.51 -4.25
N PHE A 583 -34.02 1.11 -3.23
CA PHE A 583 -34.47 1.01 -1.84
C PHE A 583 -35.59 2.02 -1.54
N ASP A 584 -36.53 1.62 -0.69
CA ASP A 584 -37.69 2.44 -0.33
C ASP A 584 -37.27 3.79 0.27
N GLU A 585 -38.09 4.82 0.08
CA GLU A 585 -37.85 6.14 0.67
C GLU A 585 -37.69 6.03 2.20
N GLY A 586 -36.61 6.58 2.74
CA GLY A 586 -36.25 6.47 4.16
C GLY A 586 -35.50 5.18 4.55
N CYS A 587 -35.36 4.20 3.65
CA CYS A 587 -34.54 3.02 3.90
C CYS A 587 -33.07 3.21 3.50
N SER A 588 -32.76 4.10 2.55
CA SER A 588 -31.39 4.33 2.07
C SER A 588 -30.74 5.58 2.65
N VAL A 589 -29.58 5.43 3.27
CA VAL A 589 -28.66 6.53 3.61
C VAL A 589 -27.49 6.50 2.63
N VAL A 590 -27.14 7.63 2.02
CA VAL A 590 -26.07 7.72 1.02
C VAL A 590 -24.88 8.50 1.56
N ILE A 591 -23.69 7.93 1.42
CA ILE A 591 -22.39 8.55 1.68
C ILE A 591 -21.60 8.56 0.37
N GLU A 592 -21.43 9.75 -0.20
CA GLU A 592 -20.56 9.94 -1.36
C GLU A 592 -19.16 10.43 -0.95
N HIS A 593 -18.11 10.01 -1.65
CA HIS A 593 -16.73 10.43 -1.34
C HIS A 593 -15.81 10.53 -2.57
N ASP A 594 -14.70 11.25 -2.45
CA ASP A 594 -13.81 11.57 -3.58
C ASP A 594 -12.58 10.62 -3.64
N PHE A 595 -12.70 9.40 -3.10
CA PHE A 595 -11.55 8.48 -2.93
C PHE A 595 -11.55 7.24 -3.85
N GLY A 596 -12.44 7.20 -4.85
CA GLY A 596 -12.55 6.08 -5.79
C GLY A 596 -13.08 4.79 -5.16
N HIS A 597 -12.58 3.65 -5.64
CA HIS A 597 -13.10 2.32 -5.28
C HIS A 597 -12.61 1.81 -3.90
N ILE A 598 -12.99 2.50 -2.81
CA ILE A 598 -12.56 2.15 -1.44
C ILE A 598 -13.68 2.34 -0.41
N ILE A 599 -13.50 1.83 0.81
CA ILE A 599 -14.34 2.19 1.96
C ILE A 599 -13.67 3.34 2.74
N PRO A 600 -14.27 4.55 2.79
CA PRO A 600 -13.70 5.69 3.51
C PRO A 600 -13.77 5.45 5.03
N THR A 601 -12.65 5.63 5.73
CA THR A 601 -12.56 5.40 7.19
C THR A 601 -12.15 6.65 7.98
N ARG A 602 -12.17 7.82 7.33
CA ARG A 602 -11.86 9.12 7.92
C ARG A 602 -13.16 9.83 8.31
N SER A 603 -13.08 10.79 9.24
CA SER A 603 -14.20 11.70 9.50
C SER A 603 -14.42 12.58 8.25
N PRO A 604 -15.66 12.95 7.88
CA PRO A 604 -16.91 12.62 8.59
C PRO A 604 -17.47 11.22 8.28
N PHE A 605 -16.98 10.54 7.24
CA PHE A 605 -17.54 9.28 6.74
C PHE A 605 -17.62 8.17 7.80
N ILE A 606 -16.55 7.97 8.58
CA ILE A 606 -16.59 6.96 9.64
C ILE A 606 -17.61 7.29 10.72
N ASP A 607 -17.83 8.57 11.00
CA ASP A 607 -18.77 8.98 12.02
C ASP A 607 -20.20 8.75 11.53
N GLN A 608 -20.50 9.05 10.26
CA GLN A 608 -21.77 8.67 9.62
C GLN A 608 -22.01 7.15 9.57
N ILE A 609 -20.96 6.34 9.33
CA ILE A 609 -21.07 4.88 9.42
C ILE A 609 -21.43 4.44 10.85
N LYS A 610 -20.82 5.06 11.87
CA LYS A 610 -21.16 4.77 13.26
C LYS A 610 -22.58 5.20 13.59
N ASP A 611 -23.00 6.38 13.15
CA ASP A 611 -24.33 6.92 13.40
C ASP A 611 -25.40 5.97 12.84
N PHE A 612 -25.21 5.51 11.61
CA PHE A 612 -26.06 4.47 11.01
C PHE A 612 -26.10 3.19 11.84
N LEU A 613 -24.94 2.67 12.27
CA LEU A 613 -24.87 1.46 13.09
C LEU A 613 -25.48 1.64 14.49
N HIS A 614 -25.40 2.83 15.07
CA HIS A 614 -25.98 3.15 16.36
C HIS A 614 -27.50 3.09 16.36
N CYS A 615 -28.17 3.20 15.19
CA CYS A 615 -29.60 2.94 15.07
C CYS A 615 -30.01 1.48 15.37
N PHE A 616 -29.05 0.55 15.42
CA PHE A 616 -29.30 -0.89 15.59
C PHE A 616 -28.70 -1.50 16.86
N LEU A 617 -27.96 -0.71 17.64
CA LEU A 617 -27.41 -1.06 18.96
C LEU A 617 -28.40 -0.73 20.07
#